data_AF-A0A848ZAU7-F1
#
_entry.id   AF-A0A848ZAU7-F1
#
_cell.length_a   1.000
_cell.length_b   1.000
_cell.length_c   1.000
_cell.angle_alpha   90.00
_cell.angle_beta   90.00
_cell.angle_gamma   90.00
#
_symmetry.space_group_name_H-M   'P 1'
#
loop_
_entity.id
_entity.type
_entity.pdbx_description
1 polymer ?
#
loop_
_entity_poly.entity_id
_entity_poly.type
_entity_poly.pdbx_seq_one_letter_code
_entity_poly.pdbx_strand_id
1 'polypeptide(L)'
;MAVARRPARTAAAAEECGPGSTLDGCRCRLAVERAYAGMIASGCPRSVALEAAARVYRYHHPEAGERHAHDTVESWLFTGPLH
;
A
#
# COMPACT_ATOMS: atom_id res chain seq x y z
N MET A 1 31.61 17.63 -0.77
CA MET A 1 30.53 16.86 -1.44
C MET A 1 30.12 15.73 -0.50
N ALA A 2 29.20 15.98 0.43
CA ALA A 2 28.74 14.97 1.40
C ALA A 2 27.29 14.61 1.10
N VAL A 3 27.07 13.43 0.52
CA VAL A 3 25.73 12.86 0.31
C VAL A 3 25.13 12.60 1.68
N ALA A 4 24.12 13.40 2.03
CA ALA A 4 23.28 13.17 3.19
C ALA A 4 22.61 11.79 3.03
N ARG A 5 23.11 10.81 3.77
CA ARG A 5 22.47 9.50 3.91
C ARG A 5 21.11 9.73 4.59
N ARG A 6 20.04 9.68 3.79
CA ARG A 6 18.66 9.61 4.27
C ARG A 6 18.57 8.45 5.27
N PRO A 7 18.07 8.65 6.50
CA PRO A 7 17.76 7.53 7.35
C PRO A 7 16.67 6.70 6.68
N ALA A 8 16.93 5.40 6.56
CA ALA A 8 15.98 4.41 6.11
C ALA A 8 14.70 4.56 6.95
N ARG A 9 13.57 4.72 6.26
CA ARG A 9 12.24 4.73 6.87
C ARG A 9 12.14 3.45 7.70
N THR A 10 11.99 3.63 9.01
CA THR A 10 11.72 2.55 9.95
C THR A 10 10.57 1.72 9.40
N ALA A 11 10.88 0.46 9.10
CA ALA A 11 9.90 -0.57 8.84
C ALA A 11 9.04 -0.70 10.10
N ALA A 12 7.89 -0.02 10.10
CA ALA A 12 6.86 -0.20 11.10
C ALA A 12 6.33 -1.63 10.92
N ALA A 13 6.80 -2.51 11.81
CA ALA A 13 6.20 -3.78 12.21
C ALA A 13 5.56 -4.58 11.08
N ALA A 14 6.35 -5.50 10.54
CA ALA A 14 5.85 -6.76 9.99
C ALA A 14 5.15 -7.53 11.14
N GLU A 15 3.87 -7.27 11.36
CA GLU A 15 2.99 -8.21 12.07
C GLU A 15 2.34 -9.10 11.02
N GLU A 16 2.62 -10.39 11.18
CA GLU A 16 2.52 -11.45 10.20
C GLU A 16 1.05 -11.75 9.84
N CYS A 17 0.72 -11.68 8.55
CA CYS A 17 -0.56 -12.18 8.07
C CYS A 17 -0.44 -13.70 7.92
N GLY A 18 -0.72 -14.44 8.99
CA GLY A 18 -0.73 -15.91 8.97
C GLY A 18 -1.84 -16.47 8.06
N PRO A 19 -1.61 -17.61 7.38
CA PRO A 19 -2.60 -18.22 6.50
C PRO A 19 -3.67 -18.93 7.35
N GLY A 20 -4.69 -18.18 7.79
CA GLY A 20 -5.78 -18.76 8.59
C GLY A 20 -6.72 -17.80 9.30
N SER A 21 -6.62 -16.48 9.08
CA SER A 21 -7.43 -15.51 9.83
C SER A 21 -8.72 -15.16 9.08
N THR A 22 -9.83 -15.82 9.44
CA THR A 22 -11.17 -15.39 9.07
C THR A 22 -11.54 -14.09 9.81
N LEU A 23 -11.72 -13.01 9.03
CA LEU A 23 -12.69 -11.92 9.20
C LEU A 23 -12.40 -10.64 10.04
N ASP A 24 -11.28 -10.45 10.76
CA ASP A 24 -11.07 -9.16 11.48
C ASP A 24 -9.64 -8.56 11.44
N GLY A 25 -8.67 -9.20 10.77
CA GLY A 25 -7.24 -8.89 10.98
C GLY A 25 -6.43 -8.42 9.78
N CYS A 26 -6.99 -8.37 8.56
CA CYS A 26 -6.19 -8.09 7.38
C CYS A 26 -5.88 -6.58 7.29
N ARG A 27 -4.78 -6.15 7.91
CA ARG A 27 -4.27 -4.76 7.89
C ARG A 27 -3.77 -4.34 6.48
N CYS A 28 -4.05 -5.12 5.44
CA CYS A 28 -3.62 -4.85 4.06
C CYS A 28 -4.21 -3.54 3.52
N ARG A 29 -5.49 -3.24 3.80
CA ARG A 29 -6.10 -1.96 3.42
C ARG A 29 -5.38 -0.76 4.03
N LEU A 30 -5.08 -0.82 5.34
CA LEU A 30 -4.31 0.23 6.02
C LEU A 30 -2.88 0.36 5.46
N ALA A 31 -2.24 -0.76 5.11
CA ALA A 31 -0.91 -0.74 4.49
C ALA A 31 -0.94 -0.07 3.10
N VAL A 32 -1.95 -0.40 2.29
CA VAL A 32 -2.20 0.20 0.97
C VAL A 32 -2.45 1.71 1.09
N GLU A 33 -3.37 2.12 1.99
CA GLU A 33 -3.70 3.53 2.22
C GLU A 33 -2.49 4.34 2.70
N ARG A 34 -1.70 3.79 3.63
CA ARG A 34 -0.45 4.41 4.11
C ARG A 34 0.61 4.53 3.02
N ALA A 35 0.76 3.49 2.20
CA ALA A 35 1.70 3.51 1.08
C ALA A 35 1.32 4.59 0.06
N TYR A 36 0.04 4.64 -0.33
CA TYR A 36 -0.48 5.66 -1.24
C TYR A 36 -0.29 7.07 -0.65
N ALA A 37 -0.77 7.31 0.57
CA ALA A 37 -0.66 8.61 1.23
C ALA A 37 0.81 9.05 1.41
N GLY A 38 1.70 8.13 1.77
CA GLY A 38 3.13 8.41 1.91
C GLY A 38 3.80 8.79 0.58
N MET A 39 3.38 8.20 -0.54
CA MET A 39 3.86 8.53 -1.88
C MET A 39 3.33 9.90 -2.33
N ILE A 40 2.04 10.18 -2.12
CA ILE A 40 1.45 11.49 -2.41
C ILE A 40 2.13 12.59 -1.59
N ALA A 41 2.32 12.39 -0.28
CA ALA A 41 3.00 13.33 0.60
C ALA A 41 4.47 13.56 0.20
N SER A 42 5.09 12.61 -0.50
CA SER A 42 6.45 12.75 -1.05
C SER A 42 6.48 13.48 -2.40
N GLY A 43 5.33 13.94 -2.92
CA GLY A 43 5.21 14.64 -4.20
C GLY A 43 5.14 13.72 -5.42
N CYS A 44 4.93 12.41 -5.24
CA CYS A 44 4.82 11.49 -6.37
C CYS A 44 3.47 11.66 -7.10
N PRO A 45 3.42 11.43 -8.43
CA PRO A 45 2.18 11.36 -9.17
C PRO A 45 1.24 10.28 -8.63
N ARG A 46 -0.07 10.51 -8.75
CA ARG A 46 -1.11 9.55 -8.29
C ARG A 46 -0.96 8.17 -8.91
N SER A 47 -0.62 8.08 -10.20
CA SER A 47 -0.38 6.81 -10.90
C SER A 47 0.75 6.00 -10.27
N VAL A 48 1.86 6.65 -9.92
CA VAL A 48 3.02 6.01 -9.27
C VAL A 48 2.68 5.61 -7.83
N ALA A 49 1.92 6.43 -7.11
CA ALA A 49 1.45 6.11 -5.77
C ALA A 49 0.49 4.90 -5.78
N LEU A 50 -0.38 4.81 -6.78
CA LEU A 50 -1.31 3.70 -6.98
C LEU A 50 -0.58 2.39 -7.28
N GLU A 51 0.41 2.44 -8.17
CA GLU A 51 1.23 1.27 -8.49
C GLU A 51 2.01 0.76 -7.26
N ALA A 52 2.57 1.67 -6.46
CA ALA A 52 3.23 1.31 -5.21
C ALA A 52 2.26 0.65 -4.23
N ALA A 53 1.04 1.16 -4.10
CA ALA A 53 0.01 0.61 -3.25
C ALA A 53 -0.47 -0.78 -3.75
N ALA A 54 -0.61 -0.98 -5.06
CA ALA A 54 -0.92 -2.27 -5.67
C ALA A 54 0.19 -3.32 -5.44
N ARG A 55 1.46 -2.90 -5.46
CA ARG A 55 2.58 -3.78 -5.10
C ARG A 55 2.54 -4.21 -3.64
N VAL A 56 2.18 -3.29 -2.72
CA VAL A 56 1.98 -3.62 -1.30
C VAL A 56 0.82 -4.60 -1.13
N TYR A 57 -0.29 -4.39 -1.83
CA TYR A 57 -1.42 -5.34 -1.81
C TYR A 57 -0.99 -6.75 -2.27
N ARG A 58 -0.29 -6.85 -3.40
CA ARG A 58 0.22 -8.13 -3.94
C ARG A 58 1.26 -8.81 -3.07
N TYR A 59 2.00 -8.05 -2.25
CA TYR A 59 2.92 -8.63 -1.29
C TYR A 59 2.17 -9.44 -0.21
N HIS A 60 1.00 -8.97 0.19
CA HIS A 60 0.13 -9.67 1.15
C HIS A 60 -0.78 -10.70 0.47
N HIS A 61 -1.15 -10.47 -0.78
CA HIS A 61 -2.02 -11.32 -1.59
C HIS A 61 -1.30 -11.74 -2.88
N PRO A 62 -0.31 -12.65 -2.81
CA PRO A 62 0.41 -13.12 -4.00
C PRO A 62 -0.52 -13.86 -4.99
N GLU A 63 -1.64 -14.39 -4.52
CA GLU A 63 -2.71 -14.99 -5.33
C GLU A 63 -3.47 -13.96 -6.18
N ALA A 64 -3.42 -12.68 -5.81
CA ALA A 64 -4.06 -11.62 -6.57
C ALA A 64 -3.24 -11.29 -7.82
N GLY A 65 -3.86 -11.49 -8.98
CA GLY A 65 -3.32 -11.01 -10.26
C GLY A 65 -3.17 -9.49 -10.29
N GLU A 66 -2.24 -9.00 -11.11
CA GLU A 66 -1.89 -7.58 -11.16
C GLU A 66 -3.09 -6.65 -11.41
N ARG A 67 -3.95 -7.03 -12.36
CA ARG A 67 -5.18 -6.29 -12.68
C ARG A 67 -6.13 -6.27 -11.48
N HIS A 68 -6.36 -7.42 -10.87
CA HIS A 68 -7.26 -7.55 -9.71
C HIS A 68 -6.76 -6.73 -8.50
N ALA A 69 -5.46 -6.73 -8.26
CA ALA A 69 -4.84 -5.91 -7.23
C ALA A 69 -5.04 -4.41 -7.49
N HIS A 70 -4.85 -3.98 -8.74
CA HIS A 70 -5.01 -2.60 -9.14
C HIS A 70 -6.46 -2.13 -8.98
N ASP A 71 -7.42 -2.89 -9.50
CA ASP A 71 -8.86 -2.58 -9.39
C ASP A 71 -9.32 -2.52 -7.92
N THR A 72 -8.83 -3.45 -7.09
CA THR A 72 -9.15 -3.50 -5.65
C THR A 72 -8.60 -2.27 -4.92
N VAL A 73 -7.33 -1.93 -5.15
CA VAL A 73 -6.68 -0.78 -4.53
C VAL A 73 -7.30 0.53 -5.00
N GLU A 74 -7.61 0.64 -6.29
CA GLU A 74 -8.30 1.79 -6.87
C GLU A 74 -9.67 1.98 -6.24
N SER A 75 -10.46 0.90 -6.11
CA SER A 75 -11.73 0.92 -5.40
C SER A 75 -11.56 1.43 -3.97
N TRP A 76 -10.56 0.95 -3.21
CA TRP A 76 -10.39 1.39 -1.82
C TRP A 76 -9.99 2.86 -1.68
N LEU A 77 -9.15 3.36 -2.57
CA LEU A 77 -8.58 4.71 -2.49
C LEU A 77 -9.50 5.79 -3.04
N PHE A 78 -10.34 5.44 -4.03
CA PHE A 78 -11.21 6.40 -4.72
C PHE A 78 -12.70 6.17 -4.48
N THR A 79 -13.09 5.13 -3.75
CA THR A 79 -14.43 5.05 -3.14
C THR A 79 -14.48 5.94 -1.89
N GLY A 80 -14.34 7.25 -2.11
CA GLY A 80 -14.73 8.30 -1.17
C GLY A 80 -15.95 9.05 -1.72
N PRO A 81 -16.75 9.73 -0.89
CA PRO A 81 -17.86 10.53 -1.40
C PRO A 81 -17.27 11.57 -2.37
N LEU A 82 -17.76 11.56 -3.61
CA LEU A 82 -17.51 12.62 -4.58
C LEU A 82 -18.01 13.92 -3.95
N HIS A 83 -17.10 14.78 -3.46
CA HIS A 83 -17.41 16.17 -3.12
C HIS A 83 -17.25 17.04 -4.37
#